data_AF-A0A3B9JXS5-F1
#
_entry.id   AF-A0A3B9JXS5-F1
#
_cell.length_a   1.000
_cell.length_b   1.000
_cell.length_c   1.000
_cell.angle_alpha   90.00
_cell.angle_beta   90.00
_cell.angle_gamma   90.00
#
_symmetry.space_group_name_H-M   'P 1'
#
loop_
_entity.id
_entity.type
_entity.pdbx_description
1 polymer ?
#
loop_
_entity_poly.entity_id
_entity_poly.type
_entity_poly.pdbx_seq_one_letter_code
_entity_poly.pdbx_strand_id
1 'polypeptide(L)'
;AGINMILGADLAPQGSRSEFLAAFRMLTSGGVALAPAMITVLTASVGLASALAATGLLNFVGAFLFWKYLPIYAPDYKKPAEE
;
A
#
# COMPACT_ATOMS: atom_id res chain seq x y z
N ALA A 1 -7.37 -0.60 -6.50
CA ALA A 1 -7.72 0.12 -5.26
C ALA A 1 -8.58 -0.72 -4.30
N GLY A 2 -9.60 -1.46 -4.78
CA GLY A 2 -10.48 -2.25 -3.90
C GLY A 2 -9.79 -3.35 -3.08
N ILE A 3 -8.90 -4.14 -3.68
CA ILE A 3 -8.16 -5.22 -2.99
C ILE A 3 -7.37 -4.71 -1.77
N ASN A 4 -6.70 -3.56 -1.90
CA ASN A 4 -5.93 -2.98 -0.79
C ASN A 4 -6.84 -2.58 0.37
N MET A 5 -8.07 -2.16 0.07
CA MET A 5 -9.03 -1.76 1.08
C MET A 5 -9.66 -2.98 1.77
N ILE A 6 -9.84 -4.10 1.06
CA ILE A 6 -10.23 -5.38 1.66
C ILE A 6 -9.14 -5.85 2.62
N LEU A 7 -7.88 -5.86 2.16
CA LEU A 7 -6.74 -6.22 3.00
C LEU A 7 -6.61 -5.31 4.22
N GLY A 8 -6.78 -3.99 4.04
CA GLY A 8 -6.79 -3.04 5.16
C GLY A 8 -7.95 -3.30 6.14
N ALA A 9 -9.07 -3.79 5.66
CA ALA A 9 -10.21 -4.13 6.50
C ALA A 9 -9.98 -5.44 7.28
N ASP A 10 -9.24 -6.37 6.70
CA ASP A 10 -8.84 -7.64 7.35
C ASP A 10 -7.73 -7.43 8.40
N LEU A 11 -6.86 -6.45 8.19
CA LEU A 11 -5.79 -6.07 9.12
C LEU A 11 -6.23 -5.05 10.19
N ALA A 12 -7.46 -4.53 10.13
CA ALA A 12 -7.91 -3.47 11.02
C ALA A 12 -8.06 -3.96 12.48
N PRO A 13 -7.67 -3.15 13.49
CA PRO A 13 -7.83 -3.51 14.90
C PRO A 13 -9.30 -3.71 15.28
N GLN A 14 -9.56 -4.66 16.18
CA GLN A 14 -10.89 -4.93 16.73
C GLN A 14 -11.38 -3.69 17.49
N GLY A 15 -12.52 -3.12 17.07
CA GLY A 15 -13.14 -1.94 17.70
C GLY A 15 -12.87 -0.57 17.03
N SER A 16 -11.91 -0.44 16.11
CA SER A 16 -11.58 0.84 15.45
C SER A 16 -11.49 0.78 13.91
N ARG A 17 -12.14 -0.23 13.31
CA ARG A 17 -12.09 -0.51 11.85
C ARG A 17 -12.43 0.69 10.96
N SER A 18 -13.43 1.50 11.33
CA SER A 18 -13.83 2.67 10.55
C SER A 18 -12.72 3.74 10.49
N GLU A 19 -12.10 4.03 11.63
CA GLU A 19 -11.03 5.04 11.73
C GLU A 19 -9.75 4.57 11.03
N PHE A 20 -9.38 3.29 11.18
CA PHE A 20 -8.28 2.70 10.45
C PHE A 20 -8.49 2.77 8.93
N LEU A 21 -9.68 2.39 8.45
CA LEU A 21 -9.99 2.44 7.02
C LEU A 21 -10.02 3.86 6.46
N ALA A 22 -10.53 4.83 7.24
CA ALA A 22 -10.50 6.23 6.85
C ALA A 22 -9.05 6.73 6.71
N ALA A 23 -8.18 6.45 7.68
CA ALA A 23 -6.77 6.81 7.64
C ALA A 23 -6.03 6.10 6.49
N PHE A 24 -6.25 4.80 6.31
CA PHE A 24 -5.68 4.01 5.21
C PHE A 24 -6.07 4.55 3.84
N ARG A 25 -7.34 4.94 3.68
CA ARG A 25 -7.84 5.55 2.44
C ARG A 25 -7.23 6.92 2.21
N MET A 26 -7.09 7.75 3.24
CA MET A 26 -6.44 9.05 3.13
C MET A 26 -4.98 8.90 2.71
N LEU A 27 -4.22 7.99 3.34
CA LEU A 27 -2.82 7.74 3.00
C LEU A 27 -2.66 7.29 1.54
N THR A 28 -3.45 6.30 1.11
CA THR A 28 -3.36 5.78 -0.27
C THR A 28 -3.79 6.81 -1.31
N SER A 29 -4.84 7.58 -1.03
CA SER A 29 -5.30 8.62 -1.95
C SER A 29 -4.32 9.80 -2.01
N GLY A 30 -3.70 10.16 -0.88
CA GLY A 30 -2.64 11.15 -0.82
C GLY A 30 -1.40 10.72 -1.62
N GLY A 31 -1.01 9.44 -1.51
CA GLY A 31 0.07 8.88 -2.34
C GLY A 31 -0.21 8.99 -3.83
N VAL A 32 -1.44 8.68 -4.27
CA VAL A 32 -1.85 8.82 -5.68
C VAL A 32 -1.83 10.28 -6.13
N ALA A 33 -2.22 11.22 -5.26
CA ALA A 33 -2.19 12.65 -5.57
C ALA A 33 -0.74 13.19 -5.67
N LEU A 34 0.17 12.72 -4.82
CA LEU A 34 1.55 13.19 -4.78
C LEU A 34 2.46 12.56 -5.85
N ALA A 35 2.15 11.34 -6.29
CA ALA A 35 3.01 10.59 -7.22
C ALA A 35 3.32 11.33 -8.53
N PRO A 36 2.35 11.95 -9.26
CA PRO A 36 2.64 12.66 -10.51
C PRO A 36 3.57 13.86 -10.30
N ALA A 37 3.38 14.62 -9.22
CA ALA A 37 4.22 15.77 -8.89
C ALA A 37 5.67 15.35 -8.61
N MET A 38 5.85 14.28 -7.83
CA MET A 38 7.18 13.71 -7.54
C MET A 38 7.88 13.22 -8.81
N ILE A 39 7.18 12.48 -9.68
CA ILE A 39 7.76 11.99 -10.95
C ILE A 39 8.14 13.15 -11.87
N THR A 40 7.34 14.22 -11.90
CA THR A 40 7.63 15.42 -12.70
C THR A 40 8.93 16.07 -12.26
N VAL A 41 9.10 16.31 -10.96
CA VAL A 41 10.32 16.92 -10.39
C VAL A 41 11.55 16.01 -10.63
N LEU A 42 11.37 14.70 -10.47
CA LEU A 42 12.43 13.73 -10.71
C LEU A 42 12.84 13.70 -12.19
N THR A 43 11.87 13.68 -13.09
CA THR A 43 12.13 13.71 -14.54
C THR A 43 12.83 14.99 -14.97
N ALA A 44 12.45 16.14 -14.40
CA ALA A 44 13.08 17.43 -14.68
C ALA A 44 14.53 17.51 -14.19
N SER A 45 14.89 16.79 -13.12
CA SER A 45 16.22 16.85 -12.51
C SER A 45 17.21 15.83 -13.08
N VAL A 46 16.78 14.58 -13.32
CA VAL A 46 17.68 13.50 -13.75
C VAL A 46 17.37 12.95 -15.15
N GLY A 47 16.29 13.40 -15.79
CA GLY A 47 15.81 12.92 -17.09
C GLY A 47 14.83 11.75 -17.00
N LEU A 48 14.19 11.42 -18.13
CA LEU A 48 13.09 10.45 -18.18
C LEU A 48 13.54 9.01 -17.90
N ALA A 49 14.65 8.57 -18.49
CA ALA A 49 15.11 7.19 -18.36
C ALA A 49 15.46 6.82 -16.92
N SER A 50 16.19 7.69 -16.23
CA SER A 50 16.57 7.54 -14.81
C SER A 50 15.35 7.67 -13.89
N ALA A 51 14.42 8.58 -14.17
CA ALA A 51 13.17 8.71 -13.40
C ALA A 51 12.29 7.45 -13.50
N LEU A 52 12.20 6.84 -14.70
CA LEU A 52 11.50 5.57 -14.89
C LEU A 52 12.19 4.42 -14.14
N ALA A 53 13.52 4.33 -14.22
CA ALA A 53 14.29 3.32 -13.50
C ALA A 53 14.09 3.45 -11.97
N ALA A 54 14.16 4.67 -11.44
CA ALA A 54 13.94 4.95 -10.01
C ALA A 54 12.51 4.61 -9.56
N THR A 55 11.50 5.00 -10.35
CA THR A 55 10.09 4.70 -10.05
C THR A 55 9.82 3.19 -10.11
N GLY A 56 10.44 2.50 -11.07
CA GLY A 56 10.40 1.04 -11.17
C GLY A 56 11.00 0.35 -9.95
N LEU A 57 12.19 0.76 -9.52
CA LEU A 57 12.83 0.27 -8.30
C LEU A 57 11.96 0.51 -7.07
N LEU A 58 11.33 1.68 -6.96
CA LEU A 58 10.43 2.01 -5.86
C LEU A 58 9.21 1.06 -5.81
N ASN A 59 8.67 0.69 -6.97
CA ASN A 59 7.60 -0.33 -7.04
C ASN A 59 8.07 -1.72 -6.58
N PHE A 60 9.30 -2.13 -6.94
CA PHE A 60 9.87 -3.39 -6.44
C PHE A 60 10.05 -3.39 -4.93
N VAL A 61 10.50 -2.27 -4.35
CA VAL A 61 10.60 -2.10 -2.89
C VAL A 61 9.22 -2.26 -2.25
N GLY A 62 8.19 -1.61 -2.81
CA GLY A 62 6.81 -1.77 -2.36
C GLY A 62 6.31 -3.22 -2.42
N ALA A 63 6.59 -3.93 -3.51
CA ALA A 63 6.23 -5.34 -3.65
C ALA A 63 6.95 -6.23 -2.63
N PHE A 64 8.24 -5.96 -2.36
CA PHE A 64 9.02 -6.68 -1.35
C PHE A 64 8.48 -6.45 0.07
N LEU A 65 8.17 -5.20 0.42
CA LEU A 65 7.50 -4.85 1.68
C LEU A 65 6.20 -5.63 1.83
N PHE A 66 5.37 -5.65 0.80
CA PHE A 66 4.10 -6.37 0.83
C PHE A 66 4.32 -7.88 1.03
N TRP A 67 5.25 -8.48 0.29
CA TRP A 67 5.58 -9.90 0.41
C TRP A 67 6.10 -10.27 1.82
N LYS A 68 6.91 -9.40 2.44
CA LYS A 68 7.50 -9.68 3.75
C LYS A 68 6.52 -9.44 4.91
N TYR A 69 5.75 -8.35 4.88
CA TYR A 69 4.97 -7.92 6.05
C TYR A 69 3.53 -8.43 6.06
N LEU A 70 2.94 -8.68 4.89
CA LEU A 70 1.59 -9.23 4.81
C LEU A 70 1.43 -10.57 5.55
N PRO A 71 2.30 -11.58 5.40
CA PRO A 71 2.16 -12.84 6.12
C PRO A 71 2.41 -12.72 7.64
N ILE A 72 3.11 -11.67 8.10
CA ILE A 72 3.42 -11.47 9.51
C ILE A 72 2.22 -10.88 10.26
N TYR A 73 1.48 -9.99 9.62
CA TYR A 73 0.36 -9.27 10.23
C TYR A 73 -1.02 -9.83 9.85
N ALA A 74 -1.08 -10.73 8.86
CA ALA A 74 -2.32 -11.44 8.55
C ALA A 74 -2.82 -12.21 9.79
N PRO A 75 -4.10 -12.06 10.18
CA PRO A 75 -4.67 -12.83 11.28
C PRO A 75 -4.59 -14.34 10.98
N ASP A 76 -4.20 -15.15 11.97
CA ASP A 76 -4.32 -16.61 11.88
C ASP A 76 -5.78 -16.96 11.56
N TYR A 77 -6.05 -17.41 10.33
CA TYR A 77 -7.37 -17.87 9.92
C TYR A 77 -7.69 -19.15 10.72
N LYS A 78 -8.36 -19.00 11.86
CA LYS A 78 -9.02 -20.13 12.53
C LYS A 78 -10.26 -20.48 11.71
N LYS A 79 -10.20 -21.62 11.00
CA LYS A 79 -11.35 -22.22 10.30
C LYS A 79 -12.54 -22.25 11.29
N PRO A 80 -13.75 -21.80 10.90
CA PRO A 80 -14.93 -21.95 11.74
C PRO A 80 -15.08 -23.44 12.08
N ALA A 81 -15.31 -23.77 13.36
CA ALA A 81 -15.64 -25.14 13.73
C ALA A 81 -16.87 -25.55 12.93
N GLU A 82 -16.75 -26.63 12.16
CA GLU A 82 -17.88 -27.31 11.53
C GLU A 82 -18.80 -27.80 12.66
N GLU A 83 -19.91 -27.08 12.89
CA GLU A 83 -21.07 -27.53 13.65
C GLU A 83 -22.05 -28.27 12.74
#